data_AF-A0A5C7ME93-F1
#
_entry.id   AF-A0A5C7ME93-F1
#
_cell.length_a   1.000
_cell.length_b   1.000
_cell.length_c   1.000
_cell.angle_alpha   90.00
_cell.angle_beta   90.00
_cell.angle_gamma   90.00
#
_symmetry.space_group_name_H-M   'P 1'
#
loop_
_entity.id
_entity.type
_entity.pdbx_description
1 polymer ?
#
loop_
_entity_poly.entity_id
_entity_poly.type
_entity_poly.pdbx_seq_one_letter_code
_entity_poly.pdbx_strand_id
1 'polypeptide(L)'
;MPKGGCRQTNDQLSRVRLDARTVNRTYALLRKLLLFTAVVLALAAQAQTRYWVGGDGSWSDAAHWSDTPGGAGGAGVPGASHAVVVAASTDLNIVVDAPADCGSLSAEARNARITFTGTDDAELTIAGSWSSKGDVAFDLQAPINLTVRRQGVELDMRGADISGDLVLDGTGSWSLISDIDVRGDIRLVQGTLIANVARISARRVISNGTDRASILAGRSIWVVDEMPEGRALGALVQPMTTLVVDGALQRPDTEPAAGADRGLNICGTDPGQTPFTIDAQVVTNYNTFGVSCRGECDGTVTVLASGGSGNFAYSWFNGGPATATWTTACGGPQIVVVTDLAQGISCPVQVNVAEPPPLGVIFFGQGTPPTCADVCNGTRTALAIGGAPPAVYNWNNGAGSSSTFSQLCAGLNTLLIRDANQCTFDTTFFFNIQPIVPNLTFTDVNCFGACDGTATVAPSGGTGIYTITWTPAPPVQGGLSVNGLCAGNYSVRIADSNSCDTTVTFTIAEPTPFTVNSTLAPATCASTCD
;
A
#
# COMPACT_ATOMS: atom_id res chain seq x y z
N MET A 1 87.76 -21.40 4.60
CA MET A 1 87.80 -19.92 4.57
C MET A 1 87.62 -19.47 3.13
N PRO A 2 86.97 -18.35 2.79
CA PRO A 2 85.87 -17.60 3.41
C PRO A 2 84.69 -17.30 2.43
N LYS A 3 83.58 -16.83 3.02
CA LYS A 3 82.58 -15.81 2.58
C LYS A 3 82.14 -15.67 1.10
N GLY A 4 80.81 -15.69 0.92
CA GLY A 4 80.10 -14.62 0.20
C GLY A 4 78.96 -15.05 -0.73
N GLY A 5 77.73 -14.55 -0.50
CA GLY A 5 76.76 -14.31 -1.57
C GLY A 5 75.35 -14.85 -1.35
N CYS A 6 74.41 -13.94 -1.06
CA CYS A 6 72.96 -14.16 -1.03
C CYS A 6 72.37 -14.66 -2.37
N ARG A 7 71.43 -15.61 -2.31
CA ARG A 7 70.18 -15.58 -3.08
C ARG A 7 69.19 -16.60 -2.50
N GLN A 8 68.26 -16.14 -1.65
CA GLN A 8 67.04 -16.91 -1.39
C GLN A 8 66.13 -16.73 -2.60
N THR A 9 65.95 -17.78 -3.38
CA THR A 9 64.82 -17.91 -4.29
C THR A 9 63.59 -18.31 -3.46
N ASN A 10 62.59 -17.42 -3.48
CA ASN A 10 61.18 -17.80 -3.35
C ASN A 10 60.94 -19.11 -4.12
N ASP A 11 60.22 -20.06 -3.54
CA ASP A 11 58.78 -20.14 -3.76
C ASP A 11 58.21 -21.42 -3.09
N GLN A 12 56.89 -21.42 -2.88
CA GLN A 12 56.05 -22.56 -2.51
C GLN A 12 55.94 -22.88 -1.01
N LEU A 13 55.13 -22.08 -0.30
CA LEU A 13 54.02 -22.55 0.56
C LEU A 13 53.22 -21.33 1.04
N SER A 14 52.44 -20.74 0.13
CA SER A 14 51.50 -19.68 0.46
C SER A 14 50.39 -20.23 1.36
N ARG A 15 50.41 -19.78 2.61
CA ARG A 15 49.32 -19.88 3.58
C ARG A 15 48.03 -19.31 2.98
N VAL A 16 47.00 -20.12 2.83
CA VAL A 16 45.63 -19.63 2.69
C VAL A 16 45.22 -19.04 4.04
N ARG A 17 45.44 -17.74 4.21
CA ARG A 17 44.73 -16.95 5.23
C ARG A 17 43.28 -16.85 4.77
N LEU A 18 42.41 -17.70 5.30
CA LEU A 18 40.97 -17.46 5.24
C LEU A 18 40.68 -16.17 6.03
N ASP A 19 40.26 -15.14 5.32
CA ASP A 19 39.90 -13.83 5.86
C ASP A 19 38.83 -14.01 6.94
N ALA A 20 39.09 -13.47 8.14
CA ALA A 20 38.16 -13.49 9.27
C ALA A 20 36.81 -12.83 8.93
N ARG A 21 36.78 -11.95 7.92
CA ARG A 21 35.53 -11.38 7.37
C ARG A 21 34.69 -12.41 6.63
N THR A 22 35.33 -13.37 5.96
CA THR A 22 34.65 -14.44 5.22
C THR A 22 34.05 -15.44 6.21
N VAL A 23 34.82 -15.87 7.22
CA VAL A 23 34.33 -16.79 8.28
C VAL A 23 33.20 -16.15 9.10
N ASN A 24 33.31 -14.87 9.47
CA ASN A 24 32.23 -14.17 10.17
C ASN A 24 30.98 -13.97 9.29
N ARG A 25 31.13 -13.80 7.98
CA ARG A 25 29.99 -13.80 7.04
C ARG A 25 29.35 -15.17 6.93
N THR A 26 30.12 -16.26 6.89
CA THR A 26 29.57 -17.63 6.85
C THR A 26 28.86 -17.99 8.15
N TYR A 27 29.39 -17.60 9.30
CA TYR A 27 28.74 -17.80 10.60
C TYR A 27 27.50 -16.90 10.78
N ALA A 28 27.51 -15.66 10.30
CA ALA A 28 26.34 -14.78 10.31
C ALA A 28 25.25 -15.29 9.36
N LEU A 29 25.62 -15.88 8.21
CA LEU A 29 24.71 -16.52 7.27
C LEU A 29 24.16 -17.84 7.83
N LEU A 30 24.97 -18.69 8.47
CA LEU A 30 24.48 -19.91 9.14
C LEU A 30 23.57 -19.60 10.33
N ARG A 31 23.89 -18.57 11.12
CA ARG A 31 23.06 -18.13 12.26
C ARG A 31 21.76 -17.49 11.79
N LYS A 32 21.79 -16.72 10.70
CA LYS A 32 20.59 -16.22 10.02
C LYS A 32 19.79 -17.36 9.38
N LEU A 33 20.43 -18.39 8.80
CA LEU A 33 19.76 -19.54 8.19
C LEU A 33 19.11 -20.44 9.25
N LEU A 34 19.77 -20.67 10.40
CA LEU A 34 19.23 -21.41 11.55
C LEU A 34 18.09 -20.65 12.26
N LEU A 35 18.20 -19.32 12.39
CA LEU A 35 17.11 -18.46 12.86
C LEU A 35 15.97 -18.39 11.82
N PHE A 36 16.26 -18.41 10.52
CA PHE A 36 15.25 -18.42 9.47
C PHE A 36 14.54 -19.78 9.39
N THR A 37 15.23 -20.91 9.59
CA THR A 37 14.55 -22.23 9.68
C THR A 37 13.76 -22.39 10.98
N ALA A 38 14.20 -21.80 12.10
CA ALA A 38 13.42 -21.79 13.34
C ALA A 38 12.24 -20.80 13.29
N VAL A 39 12.37 -19.68 12.58
CA VAL A 39 11.30 -18.70 12.34
C VAL A 39 10.36 -19.16 11.23
N VAL A 40 10.80 -19.96 10.25
CA VAL A 40 9.96 -20.60 9.23
C VAL A 40 9.26 -21.86 9.76
N LEU A 41 9.80 -22.56 10.77
CA LEU A 41 9.01 -23.51 11.56
C LEU A 41 8.06 -22.82 12.58
N ALA A 42 8.19 -21.51 12.78
CA ALA A 42 7.29 -20.69 13.59
C ALA A 42 6.41 -19.72 12.76
N LEU A 43 6.46 -19.80 11.42
CA LEU A 43 5.67 -19.01 10.46
C LEU A 43 4.96 -19.92 9.48
N ALA A 44 4.06 -20.75 10.03
CA ALA A 44 2.85 -21.23 9.35
C ALA A 44 2.01 -22.03 10.36
N ALA A 45 1.49 -21.38 11.40
CA ALA A 45 0.11 -21.71 11.77
C ALA A 45 -0.76 -21.05 10.68
N GLN A 46 -0.71 -21.57 9.45
CA GLN A 46 -1.72 -21.19 8.47
C GLN A 46 -3.02 -21.76 9.02
N ALA A 47 -3.96 -20.87 9.33
CA ALA A 47 -5.32 -21.29 9.64
C ALA A 47 -5.77 -22.22 8.52
N GLN A 48 -6.22 -23.43 8.86
CA GLN A 48 -6.75 -24.35 7.86
C GLN A 48 -8.00 -23.71 7.24
N THR A 49 -8.07 -23.63 5.91
CA THR A 49 -9.19 -22.97 5.24
C THR A 49 -10.35 -23.95 5.06
N ARG A 50 -11.55 -23.53 5.44
CA ARG A 50 -12.81 -24.23 5.18
C ARG A 50 -13.62 -23.46 4.15
N TYR A 51 -14.03 -24.15 3.10
CA TYR A 51 -14.86 -23.61 2.04
C TYR A 51 -16.29 -24.11 2.23
N TRP A 52 -17.26 -23.19 2.19
CA TRP A 52 -18.66 -23.58 2.08
C TRP A 52 -18.90 -24.23 0.73
N VAL A 53 -19.56 -25.39 0.73
CA VAL A 53 -19.90 -26.16 -0.47
C VAL A 53 -21.35 -26.64 -0.40
N GLY A 54 -21.94 -26.89 -1.56
CA GLY A 54 -23.37 -27.20 -1.68
C GLY A 54 -24.24 -25.96 -1.75
N GLY A 55 -25.53 -26.14 -1.52
CA GLY A 55 -26.52 -25.05 -1.46
C GLY A 55 -26.77 -24.60 -0.03
N ASP A 56 -28.01 -24.18 0.23
CA ASP A 56 -28.48 -23.81 1.57
C ASP A 56 -28.23 -24.92 2.59
N GLY A 57 -27.91 -24.53 3.83
CA GLY A 57 -27.59 -25.50 4.87
C GLY A 57 -27.22 -24.87 6.20
N SER A 58 -27.04 -25.73 7.21
CA SER A 58 -26.65 -25.36 8.55
C SER A 58 -25.13 -25.25 8.70
N TRP A 59 -24.65 -24.24 9.41
CA TRP A 59 -23.23 -24.05 9.73
C TRP A 59 -22.66 -25.25 10.47
N SER A 60 -23.45 -25.87 11.36
CA SER A 60 -23.03 -27.05 12.12
C SER A 60 -22.93 -28.34 11.28
N ASP A 61 -23.41 -28.35 10.03
CA ASP A 61 -23.35 -29.54 9.18
C ASP A 61 -22.00 -29.65 8.46
N ALA A 62 -21.21 -30.65 8.88
CA ALA A 62 -19.91 -30.97 8.28
C ALA A 62 -20.00 -31.25 6.76
N ALA A 63 -21.16 -31.67 6.24
CA ALA A 63 -21.37 -31.92 4.82
C ALA A 63 -21.32 -30.65 3.96
N HIS A 64 -21.42 -29.47 4.55
CA HIS A 64 -21.28 -28.19 3.84
C HIS A 64 -19.87 -27.61 3.88
N TRP A 65 -18.90 -28.31 4.48
CA TRP A 65 -17.52 -27.82 4.61
C TRP A 65 -16.53 -28.67 3.83
N SER A 66 -15.68 -28.01 3.04
CA SER A 66 -14.59 -28.63 2.26
C SER A 66 -13.23 -28.00 2.57
N ASP A 67 -12.15 -28.78 2.46
CA ASP A 67 -10.76 -28.27 2.53
C ASP A 67 -10.28 -27.65 1.21
N THR A 68 -11.07 -27.79 0.15
CA THR A 68 -10.74 -27.28 -1.19
C THR A 68 -11.92 -26.48 -1.77
N PRO A 69 -11.67 -25.40 -2.53
CA PRO A 69 -12.73 -24.65 -3.19
C PRO A 69 -13.58 -25.54 -4.10
N GLY A 70 -14.89 -25.62 -3.86
CA GLY A 70 -15.82 -26.44 -4.65
C GLY A 70 -15.62 -27.96 -4.49
N GLY A 71 -14.87 -28.41 -3.49
CA GLY A 71 -14.64 -29.82 -3.21
C GLY A 71 -15.85 -30.53 -2.60
N ALA A 72 -15.68 -31.82 -2.31
CA ALA A 72 -16.70 -32.58 -1.59
C ALA A 72 -16.80 -32.07 -0.14
N GLY A 73 -18.01 -32.10 0.40
CA GLY A 73 -18.28 -31.84 1.80
C GLY A 73 -17.73 -32.92 2.74
N GLY A 74 -17.69 -32.62 4.03
CA GLY A 74 -17.28 -33.56 5.09
C GLY A 74 -15.94 -33.24 5.74
N ALA A 75 -15.37 -32.07 5.47
CA ALA A 75 -14.07 -31.68 6.02
C ALA A 75 -14.15 -31.35 7.54
N GLY A 76 -15.36 -31.10 8.05
CA GLY A 76 -15.63 -30.77 9.46
C GLY A 76 -15.93 -29.28 9.65
N VAL A 77 -16.71 -28.96 10.68
CA VAL A 77 -17.17 -27.60 10.99
C VAL A 77 -15.97 -26.71 11.36
N PRO A 78 -15.89 -25.47 10.84
CA PRO A 78 -14.84 -24.53 11.22
C PRO A 78 -14.91 -24.16 12.70
N GLY A 79 -13.76 -23.77 13.22
CA GLY A 79 -13.59 -23.23 14.57
C GLY A 79 -12.62 -22.05 14.56
N ALA A 80 -12.30 -21.47 15.72
CA ALA A 80 -11.46 -20.26 15.84
C ALA A 80 -10.05 -20.33 15.19
N SER A 81 -9.55 -21.53 14.86
CA SER A 81 -8.28 -21.73 14.14
C SER A 81 -8.42 -21.80 12.61
N HIS A 82 -9.64 -21.71 12.06
CA HIS A 82 -9.92 -21.93 10.64
C HIS A 82 -10.28 -20.64 9.91
N ALA A 83 -9.77 -20.47 8.70
CA ALA A 83 -10.23 -19.42 7.80
C ALA A 83 -11.48 -19.92 7.06
N VAL A 84 -12.58 -19.19 7.09
CA VAL A 84 -13.81 -19.54 6.39
C VAL A 84 -13.93 -18.74 5.11
N VAL A 85 -14.18 -19.43 4.00
CA VAL A 85 -14.44 -18.82 2.69
C VAL A 85 -15.80 -19.30 2.17
N VAL A 86 -16.69 -18.34 1.94
CA VAL A 86 -18.00 -18.54 1.31
C VAL A 86 -18.00 -17.79 0.00
N ALA A 87 -18.26 -18.47 -1.11
CA ALA A 87 -18.41 -17.83 -2.40
C ALA A 87 -19.59 -18.44 -3.14
N ALA A 88 -20.51 -17.60 -3.63
CA ALA A 88 -21.73 -18.05 -4.28
C ALA A 88 -22.02 -17.24 -5.55
N SER A 89 -22.48 -17.94 -6.59
CA SER A 89 -22.99 -17.34 -7.83
C SER A 89 -24.49 -17.56 -8.03
N THR A 90 -25.14 -18.18 -7.04
CA THR A 90 -26.59 -18.32 -6.88
C THR A 90 -26.92 -17.95 -5.44
N ASP A 91 -28.17 -17.57 -5.18
CA ASP A 91 -28.59 -17.25 -3.82
C ASP A 91 -28.28 -18.41 -2.87
N LEU A 92 -27.80 -18.06 -1.68
CA LEU A 92 -27.32 -19.01 -0.69
C LEU A 92 -27.72 -18.54 0.71
N ASN A 93 -28.43 -19.39 1.44
CA ASN A 93 -28.77 -19.20 2.84
C ASN A 93 -27.97 -20.15 3.74
N ILE A 94 -27.11 -19.59 4.58
CA ILE A 94 -26.34 -20.31 5.58
C ILE A 94 -26.99 -20.07 6.95
N VAL A 95 -27.49 -21.13 7.57
CA VAL A 95 -28.11 -21.05 8.89
C VAL A 95 -27.05 -21.27 9.96
N VAL A 96 -26.70 -20.24 10.72
CA VAL A 96 -25.98 -20.39 11.99
C VAL A 96 -26.99 -20.96 12.99
N ASP A 97 -26.90 -22.25 13.25
CA ASP A 97 -27.88 -23.02 14.01
C ASP A 97 -27.42 -23.38 15.44
N ALA A 98 -26.16 -23.06 15.74
CA ALA A 98 -25.52 -23.20 17.05
C ALA A 98 -24.34 -22.19 17.11
N PRO A 99 -23.73 -21.97 18.30
CA PRO A 99 -22.53 -21.14 18.39
C PRO A 99 -21.45 -21.58 17.39
N ALA A 100 -21.01 -20.63 16.57
CA ALA A 100 -20.12 -20.86 15.45
C ALA A 100 -18.86 -20.00 15.59
N ASP A 101 -17.69 -20.60 15.43
CA ASP A 101 -16.41 -19.89 15.52
C ASP A 101 -15.64 -19.96 14.21
N CYS A 102 -14.96 -18.87 13.86
CA CYS A 102 -13.94 -18.90 12.81
C CYS A 102 -12.76 -17.97 13.13
N GLY A 103 -11.60 -18.30 12.60
CA GLY A 103 -10.39 -17.48 12.68
C GLY A 103 -10.40 -16.29 11.71
N SER A 104 -11.13 -16.39 10.61
CA SER A 104 -11.43 -15.28 9.70
C SER A 104 -12.64 -15.65 8.84
N LEU A 105 -13.39 -14.67 8.35
CA LEU A 105 -14.53 -14.87 7.46
C LEU A 105 -14.35 -14.08 6.17
N SER A 106 -14.49 -14.75 5.02
CA SER A 106 -14.50 -14.13 3.69
C SER A 106 -15.75 -14.58 2.94
N ALA A 107 -16.69 -13.67 2.70
CA ALA A 107 -17.91 -13.93 1.93
C ALA A 107 -17.92 -13.14 0.62
N GLU A 108 -18.03 -13.81 -0.53
CA GLU A 108 -18.10 -13.18 -1.85
C GLU A 108 -19.33 -13.64 -2.65
N ALA A 109 -20.29 -12.74 -2.83
CA ALA A 109 -21.46 -12.97 -3.66
C ALA A 109 -21.24 -12.41 -5.08
N ARG A 110 -21.45 -13.24 -6.10
CA ARG A 110 -21.23 -12.92 -7.52
C ARG A 110 -22.55 -12.99 -8.30
N ASN A 111 -23.25 -11.86 -8.42
CA ASN A 111 -24.61 -11.79 -8.98
C ASN A 111 -25.61 -12.70 -8.23
N ALA A 112 -25.44 -12.80 -6.92
CA ALA A 112 -26.23 -13.61 -6.01
C ALA A 112 -26.34 -12.89 -4.67
N ARG A 113 -27.23 -13.36 -3.80
CA ARG A 113 -27.30 -12.96 -2.39
C ARG A 113 -26.85 -14.08 -1.47
N ILE A 114 -25.87 -13.79 -0.62
CA ILE A 114 -25.50 -14.69 0.50
C ILE A 114 -26.16 -14.14 1.76
N THR A 115 -26.98 -14.95 2.43
CA THR A 115 -27.59 -14.58 3.71
C THR A 115 -27.14 -15.55 4.79
N PHE A 116 -26.62 -15.02 5.89
CA PHE A 116 -26.43 -15.77 7.12
C PHE A 116 -27.64 -15.54 8.00
N THR A 117 -28.35 -16.59 8.40
CA THR A 117 -29.53 -16.51 9.28
C THR A 117 -29.29 -17.27 10.58
N GLY A 118 -29.92 -16.87 11.69
CA GLY A 118 -29.73 -17.57 12.96
C GLY A 118 -30.73 -17.13 14.03
N THR A 119 -31.00 -18.02 14.99
CA THR A 119 -31.90 -17.77 16.14
C THR A 119 -31.16 -17.13 17.31
N ASP A 120 -31.86 -16.88 18.43
CA ASP A 120 -31.30 -16.21 19.62
C ASP A 120 -30.03 -16.89 20.22
N ASP A 121 -29.82 -18.18 19.97
CA ASP A 121 -28.65 -18.95 20.45
C ASP A 121 -27.51 -19.06 19.41
N ALA A 122 -27.67 -18.43 18.23
CA ALA A 122 -26.79 -18.56 17.08
C ALA A 122 -25.65 -17.53 17.05
N GLU A 123 -24.82 -17.50 18.09
CA GLU A 123 -23.67 -16.58 18.15
C GLU A 123 -22.61 -16.93 17.10
N LEU A 124 -22.20 -15.94 16.29
CA LEU A 124 -21.08 -16.09 15.35
C LEU A 124 -19.87 -15.31 15.86
N THR A 125 -18.80 -16.03 16.19
CA THR A 125 -17.54 -15.43 16.66
C THR A 125 -16.47 -15.47 15.57
N ILE A 126 -15.88 -14.30 15.30
CA ILE A 126 -14.80 -14.12 14.33
C ILE A 126 -13.56 -13.61 15.07
N ALA A 127 -12.52 -14.45 15.17
CA ALA A 127 -11.31 -14.16 15.93
C ALA A 127 -10.23 -13.38 15.15
N GLY A 128 -10.50 -13.05 13.88
CA GLY A 128 -9.55 -12.40 12.98
C GLY A 128 -10.24 -11.57 11.89
N SER A 129 -9.68 -11.55 10.69
CA SER A 129 -10.14 -10.66 9.62
C SER A 129 -11.52 -11.05 9.10
N TRP A 130 -12.31 -10.04 8.74
CA TRP A 130 -13.61 -10.24 8.11
C TRP A 130 -13.69 -9.43 6.81
N SER A 131 -13.99 -10.11 5.71
CA SER A 131 -14.28 -9.50 4.42
C SER A 131 -15.61 -9.96 3.86
N SER A 132 -16.41 -9.03 3.36
CA SER A 132 -17.64 -9.25 2.61
C SER A 132 -17.57 -8.49 1.30
N LYS A 133 -18.04 -9.10 0.21
CA LYS A 133 -18.04 -8.49 -1.12
C LYS A 133 -19.27 -8.93 -1.92
N GLY A 134 -19.97 -7.97 -2.51
CA GLY A 134 -21.25 -8.22 -3.19
C GLY A 134 -22.44 -8.09 -2.23
N ASP A 135 -23.58 -8.66 -2.60
CA ASP A 135 -24.79 -8.67 -1.76
C ASP A 135 -24.69 -9.77 -0.70
N VAL A 136 -24.21 -9.39 0.50
CA VAL A 136 -24.05 -10.28 1.66
C VAL A 136 -24.82 -9.69 2.82
N ALA A 137 -25.69 -10.48 3.45
CA ALA A 137 -26.49 -10.07 4.60
C ALA A 137 -26.27 -11.01 5.79
N PHE A 138 -26.22 -10.44 6.99
CA PHE A 138 -26.15 -11.15 8.26
C PHE A 138 -27.41 -10.84 9.05
N ASP A 139 -28.38 -11.76 8.96
CA ASP A 139 -29.66 -11.68 9.63
C ASP A 139 -29.71 -12.62 10.84
N LEU A 140 -28.88 -12.31 11.84
CA LEU A 140 -28.77 -13.08 13.08
C LEU A 140 -29.53 -12.39 14.20
N GLN A 141 -30.36 -13.15 14.93
CA GLN A 141 -31.01 -12.66 16.15
C GLN A 141 -30.01 -12.54 17.31
N ALA A 142 -29.01 -13.41 17.35
CA ALA A 142 -27.87 -13.36 18.27
C ALA A 142 -26.77 -12.39 17.78
N PRO A 143 -25.93 -11.85 18.69
CA PRO A 143 -24.85 -10.95 18.30
C PRO A 143 -23.75 -11.65 17.48
N ILE A 144 -23.10 -10.86 16.63
CA ILE A 144 -21.82 -11.24 16.01
C ILE A 144 -20.69 -10.74 16.90
N ASN A 145 -19.83 -11.64 17.34
CA ASN A 145 -18.72 -11.35 18.25
C ASN A 145 -17.39 -11.26 17.49
N LEU A 146 -16.68 -10.14 17.60
CA LEU A 146 -15.33 -9.98 17.08
C LEU A 146 -14.33 -10.03 18.24
N THR A 147 -13.43 -11.02 18.25
CA THR A 147 -12.58 -11.34 19.43
C THR A 147 -11.09 -11.28 19.15
N VAL A 148 -10.65 -10.19 18.51
CA VAL A 148 -9.27 -10.02 18.05
C VAL A 148 -8.33 -9.66 19.20
N ARG A 149 -7.16 -10.32 19.25
CA ARG A 149 -6.06 -10.02 20.19
C ARG A 149 -4.85 -9.33 19.56
N ARG A 150 -4.82 -9.22 18.23
CA ARG A 150 -3.74 -8.60 17.46
C ARG A 150 -4.12 -7.19 17.04
N GLN A 151 -3.13 -6.34 16.82
CA GLN A 151 -3.39 -4.97 16.37
C GLN A 151 -3.56 -4.93 14.84
N GLY A 152 -4.47 -4.11 14.34
CA GLY A 152 -4.66 -3.82 12.93
C GLY A 152 -5.34 -4.92 12.12
N VAL A 153 -6.24 -5.71 12.72
CA VAL A 153 -7.01 -6.71 11.98
C VAL A 153 -8.01 -6.04 11.06
N GLU A 154 -8.01 -6.40 9.80
CA GLU A 154 -8.84 -5.75 8.78
C GLU A 154 -10.31 -6.18 8.84
N LEU A 155 -11.20 -5.19 8.75
CA LEU A 155 -12.63 -5.35 8.51
C LEU A 155 -12.98 -4.65 7.19
N ASP A 156 -13.40 -5.43 6.20
CA ASP A 156 -13.78 -4.95 4.86
C ASP A 156 -15.20 -5.40 4.53
N MET A 157 -16.19 -4.57 4.85
CA MET A 157 -17.61 -4.92 4.81
C MET A 157 -18.27 -4.74 3.43
N ARG A 158 -17.76 -3.82 2.60
CA ARG A 158 -18.21 -3.46 1.23
C ARG A 158 -19.73 -3.53 0.99
N GLY A 159 -20.53 -2.99 1.91
CA GLY A 159 -21.99 -2.94 1.78
C GLY A 159 -22.74 -4.15 2.34
N ALA A 160 -22.08 -4.99 3.15
CA ALA A 160 -22.77 -6.02 3.92
C ALA A 160 -23.78 -5.40 4.90
N ASP A 161 -24.99 -5.97 4.94
CA ASP A 161 -26.09 -5.56 5.81
C ASP A 161 -26.10 -6.43 7.07
N ILE A 162 -25.90 -5.83 8.25
CA ILE A 162 -25.99 -6.54 9.53
C ILE A 162 -27.28 -6.12 10.22
N SER A 163 -28.23 -7.05 10.40
CA SER A 163 -29.50 -6.73 11.06
C SER A 163 -29.39 -6.71 12.60
N GLY A 164 -28.54 -7.59 13.16
CA GLY A 164 -28.34 -7.78 14.60
C GLY A 164 -27.25 -6.92 15.22
N ASP A 165 -26.92 -7.23 16.47
CA ASP A 165 -25.88 -6.52 17.23
C ASP A 165 -24.47 -6.96 16.81
N LEU A 166 -23.53 -6.01 16.81
CA LEU A 166 -22.11 -6.27 16.59
C LEU A 166 -21.33 -5.99 17.87
N VAL A 167 -20.66 -7.00 18.41
CA VAL A 167 -19.91 -6.91 19.66
C VAL A 167 -18.42 -6.97 19.36
N LEU A 168 -17.68 -5.96 19.82
CA LEU A 168 -16.23 -5.90 19.74
C LEU A 168 -15.66 -6.21 21.13
N ASP A 169 -15.15 -7.43 21.28
CA ASP A 169 -14.66 -7.97 22.55
C ASP A 169 -13.27 -8.61 22.38
N GLY A 170 -12.26 -7.76 22.28
CA GLY A 170 -10.88 -8.21 22.13
C GLY A 170 -9.86 -7.14 22.50
N THR A 171 -8.70 -7.53 23.00
CA THR A 171 -7.63 -6.60 23.39
C THR A 171 -6.84 -6.01 22.22
N GLY A 172 -7.15 -6.44 21.00
CA GLY A 172 -6.53 -5.99 19.76
C GLY A 172 -7.13 -4.71 19.20
N SER A 173 -6.89 -4.48 17.91
CA SER A 173 -7.57 -3.43 17.16
C SER A 173 -8.09 -3.92 15.82
N TRP A 174 -9.20 -3.33 15.41
CA TRP A 174 -9.86 -3.56 14.14
C TRP A 174 -9.67 -2.34 13.25
N SER A 175 -9.14 -2.52 12.05
CA SER A 175 -9.01 -1.47 11.04
C SER A 175 -10.14 -1.61 10.03
N LEU A 176 -11.08 -0.69 10.08
CA LEU A 176 -12.21 -0.63 9.16
C LEU A 176 -11.77 0.01 7.84
N ILE A 177 -11.82 -0.77 6.76
CA ILE A 177 -11.34 -0.39 5.42
C ILE A 177 -12.48 0.13 4.54
N SER A 178 -13.72 -0.27 4.82
CA SER A 178 -14.93 0.19 4.12
C SER A 178 -16.01 0.61 5.11
N ASP A 179 -16.99 1.40 4.65
CA ASP A 179 -18.18 1.74 5.45
C ASP A 179 -18.87 0.48 6.00
N ILE A 180 -19.38 0.59 7.23
CA ILE A 180 -20.17 -0.45 7.91
C ILE A 180 -21.56 0.10 8.26
N ASP A 181 -22.59 -0.71 8.03
CA ASP A 181 -23.97 -0.41 8.39
C ASP A 181 -24.53 -1.55 9.26
N VAL A 182 -24.89 -1.22 10.49
CA VAL A 182 -25.42 -2.14 11.48
C VAL A 182 -26.81 -1.63 11.87
N ARG A 183 -27.86 -2.41 11.65
CA ARG A 183 -29.22 -2.03 12.07
C ARG A 183 -29.45 -2.24 13.57
N GLY A 184 -28.65 -3.11 14.20
CA GLY A 184 -28.59 -3.28 15.65
C GLY A 184 -27.62 -2.31 16.34
N ASP A 185 -27.27 -2.65 17.58
CA ASP A 185 -26.32 -1.89 18.39
C ASP A 185 -24.87 -2.37 18.12
N ILE A 186 -23.93 -1.44 18.07
CA ILE A 186 -22.50 -1.72 18.17
C ILE A 186 -22.11 -1.66 19.65
N ARG A 187 -21.67 -2.78 20.22
CA ARG A 187 -21.23 -2.89 21.61
C ARG A 187 -19.71 -3.01 21.67
N LEU A 188 -19.08 -2.05 22.33
CA LEU A 188 -17.65 -2.02 22.60
C LEU A 188 -17.43 -2.59 24.01
N VAL A 189 -16.83 -3.76 24.11
CA VAL A 189 -16.49 -4.36 25.41
C VAL A 189 -15.04 -4.04 25.77
N GLN A 190 -14.12 -4.22 24.82
CA GLN A 190 -12.70 -3.87 24.98
C GLN A 190 -12.03 -3.75 23.59
N GLY A 191 -10.90 -3.04 23.53
CA GLY A 191 -10.11 -2.88 22.31
C GLY A 191 -10.33 -1.58 21.55
N THR A 192 -9.78 -1.49 20.35
CA THR A 192 -9.83 -0.27 19.53
C THR A 192 -10.38 -0.54 18.14
N LEU A 193 -11.48 0.13 17.78
CA LEU A 193 -11.98 0.18 16.40
C LEU A 193 -11.41 1.42 15.69
N ILE A 194 -10.70 1.22 14.60
CA ILE A 194 -10.03 2.26 13.81
C ILE A 194 -10.80 2.44 12.49
N ALA A 195 -11.56 3.52 12.37
CA ALA A 195 -12.37 3.89 11.22
C ALA A 195 -11.86 5.17 10.55
N ASN A 196 -10.56 5.21 10.23
CA ASN A 196 -9.88 6.40 9.69
C ASN A 196 -10.51 6.93 8.39
N VAL A 197 -11.00 6.04 7.52
CA VAL A 197 -11.55 6.38 6.19
C VAL A 197 -12.97 5.87 5.95
N ALA A 198 -13.54 5.15 6.91
CA ALA A 198 -14.83 4.45 6.81
C ALA A 198 -15.89 5.14 7.68
N ARG A 199 -17.13 5.14 7.22
CA ARG A 199 -18.31 5.57 7.98
C ARG A 199 -18.83 4.41 8.82
N ILE A 200 -19.30 4.74 10.03
CA ILE A 200 -20.00 3.80 10.91
C ILE A 200 -21.45 4.27 11.02
N SER A 201 -22.38 3.39 10.68
CA SER A 201 -23.82 3.53 10.89
C SER A 201 -24.29 2.43 11.85
N ALA A 202 -24.99 2.82 12.91
CA ALA A 202 -25.52 1.91 13.93
C ALA A 202 -26.80 2.48 14.54
N ARG A 203 -27.64 1.61 15.14
CA ARG A 203 -28.76 2.08 15.99
C ARG A 203 -28.23 2.79 17.23
N ARG A 204 -27.29 2.18 17.93
CA ARG A 204 -26.54 2.77 19.04
C ARG A 204 -25.09 2.30 19.03
N VAL A 205 -24.20 3.11 19.60
CA VAL A 205 -22.85 2.68 19.98
C VAL A 205 -22.78 2.72 21.49
N ILE A 206 -22.52 1.58 22.12
CA ILE A 206 -22.57 1.41 23.57
C ILE A 206 -21.23 0.83 24.02
N SER A 207 -20.65 1.34 25.11
CA SER A 207 -19.58 0.64 25.82
C SER A 207 -20.08 0.22 27.19
N ASN A 208 -20.05 -1.08 27.42
CA ASN A 208 -20.51 -1.72 28.64
C ASN A 208 -19.40 -2.54 29.32
N GLY A 209 -18.17 -2.48 28.80
CA GLY A 209 -17.03 -3.19 29.35
C GLY A 209 -16.44 -2.52 30.59
N THR A 210 -15.71 -3.30 31.38
CA THR A 210 -14.91 -2.81 32.52
C THR A 210 -13.52 -2.31 32.09
N ASP A 211 -13.14 -2.53 30.83
CA ASP A 211 -11.85 -2.21 30.24
C ASP A 211 -11.97 -1.10 29.19
N ARG A 212 -10.85 -0.44 28.86
CA ARG A 212 -10.84 0.69 27.90
C ARG A 212 -11.22 0.21 26.50
N ALA A 213 -12.39 0.62 26.04
CA ALA A 213 -12.82 0.49 24.65
C ALA A 213 -12.78 1.84 23.95
N SER A 214 -12.36 1.86 22.68
CA SER A 214 -12.15 3.11 21.93
C SER A 214 -12.57 2.96 20.47
N ILE A 215 -13.17 4.01 19.91
CA ILE A 215 -13.31 4.18 18.47
C ILE A 215 -12.44 5.35 18.03
N LEU A 216 -11.51 5.11 17.11
CA LEU A 216 -10.72 6.11 16.39
C LEU A 216 -11.35 6.34 15.01
N ALA A 217 -12.21 7.35 14.88
CA ALA A 217 -12.89 7.64 13.61
C ALA A 217 -12.27 8.85 12.91
N GLY A 218 -11.80 8.66 11.67
CA GLY A 218 -11.29 9.74 10.80
C GLY A 218 -12.35 10.29 9.83
N ARG A 219 -13.59 9.78 9.90
CA ARG A 219 -14.80 10.26 9.21
C ARG A 219 -15.99 10.30 10.18
N SER A 220 -17.14 10.81 9.74
CA SER A 220 -18.33 10.94 10.59
C SER A 220 -18.95 9.61 11.01
N ILE A 221 -19.31 9.53 12.29
CA ILE A 221 -20.14 8.47 12.87
C ILE A 221 -21.60 8.93 12.79
N TRP A 222 -22.48 8.07 12.31
CA TRP A 222 -23.92 8.31 12.24
C TRP A 222 -24.63 7.33 13.17
N VAL A 223 -25.42 7.86 14.11
CA VAL A 223 -26.28 7.07 15.00
C VAL A 223 -27.73 7.41 14.64
N VAL A 224 -28.48 6.41 14.19
CA VAL A 224 -29.87 6.56 13.76
C VAL A 224 -30.75 6.02 14.86
N ASP A 225 -31.36 6.88 15.68
CA ASP A 225 -32.40 6.43 16.61
C ASP A 225 -33.78 6.81 16.07
N GLU A 226 -34.66 5.82 15.92
CA GLU A 226 -36.10 6.02 15.79
C GLU A 226 -36.65 6.41 17.18
N MET A 227 -37.00 7.69 17.33
CA MET A 227 -37.39 8.29 18.61
C MET A 227 -38.87 8.04 18.97
N PRO A 228 -39.22 7.64 20.20
CA PRO A 228 -40.46 8.07 20.83
C PRO A 228 -40.32 9.54 21.29
N GLU A 229 -41.37 10.33 21.10
CA GLU A 229 -41.41 11.79 21.25
C GLU A 229 -40.62 12.36 22.45
N GLY A 230 -39.67 13.27 22.18
CA GLY A 230 -39.32 14.35 23.13
C GLY A 230 -37.87 14.50 23.59
N ARG A 231 -36.86 13.82 23.02
CA ARG A 231 -35.43 14.06 23.37
C ARG A 231 -34.52 13.94 22.15
N ALA A 232 -33.63 14.92 21.96
CA ALA A 232 -32.62 14.93 20.91
C ALA A 232 -31.25 14.49 21.44
N LEU A 233 -30.53 13.69 20.63
CA LEU A 233 -29.10 13.79 20.38
C LEU A 233 -28.82 13.16 19.00
N GLY A 234 -28.91 13.99 17.95
CA GLY A 234 -28.27 13.70 16.67
C GLY A 234 -26.81 14.14 16.78
N ALA A 235 -25.89 13.21 17.01
CA ALA A 235 -24.47 13.50 16.98
C ALA A 235 -23.92 13.27 15.57
N LEU A 236 -23.74 14.36 14.80
CA LEU A 236 -22.83 14.37 13.67
C LEU A 236 -21.41 14.49 14.25
N VAL A 237 -20.75 13.36 14.48
CA VAL A 237 -19.35 13.37 14.93
C VAL A 237 -18.48 13.75 13.73
N GLN A 238 -17.63 14.77 13.85
CA GLN A 238 -16.72 15.22 12.79
C GLN A 238 -15.42 14.39 12.77
N PRO A 239 -14.70 14.34 11.63
CA PRO A 239 -13.54 13.47 11.43
C PRO A 239 -12.42 13.75 12.44
N MET A 240 -11.92 12.69 13.08
CA MET A 240 -10.85 12.62 14.11
C MET A 240 -11.31 12.74 15.57
N THR A 241 -12.28 11.94 15.98
CA THR A 241 -12.58 11.73 17.40
C THR A 241 -12.11 10.36 17.87
N THR A 242 -11.50 10.32 19.06
CA THR A 242 -11.46 9.10 19.88
C THR A 242 -12.71 9.13 20.74
N LEU A 243 -13.73 8.35 20.42
CA LEU A 243 -14.81 8.10 21.37
C LEU A 243 -14.28 7.07 22.38
N VAL A 244 -13.72 7.56 23.50
CA VAL A 244 -13.42 6.73 24.67
C VAL A 244 -14.68 6.69 25.52
N VAL A 245 -15.30 5.52 25.62
CA VAL A 245 -16.47 5.34 26.48
C VAL A 245 -16.01 4.56 27.71
N ASP A 246 -15.55 5.28 28.73
CA ASP A 246 -15.29 4.69 30.06
C ASP A 246 -16.64 4.45 30.76
N GLY A 247 -16.78 3.27 31.38
CA GLY A 247 -18.01 2.78 31.99
C GLY A 247 -18.64 3.73 33.02
N ALA A 248 -19.99 3.73 33.01
CA ALA A 248 -20.94 4.48 33.83
C ALA A 248 -21.08 6.00 33.56
N LEU A 249 -21.88 6.34 32.55
CA LEU A 249 -22.51 7.66 32.43
C LEU A 249 -23.61 7.81 33.51
N GLN A 250 -23.27 8.42 34.64
CA GLN A 250 -24.27 9.05 35.53
C GLN A 250 -24.39 10.54 35.23
N ARG A 251 -25.65 10.97 35.18
CA ARG A 251 -26.16 12.29 34.79
C ARG A 251 -25.65 13.41 35.71
N PRO A 252 -25.07 14.51 35.20
CA PRO A 252 -25.22 15.82 35.81
C PRO A 252 -26.53 16.40 35.31
N ASP A 253 -27.51 16.48 36.19
CA ASP A 253 -28.74 17.21 35.93
C ASP A 253 -28.43 18.70 35.80
N THR A 254 -29.04 19.31 34.77
CA THR A 254 -29.15 20.75 34.45
C THR A 254 -27.99 21.39 33.67
N GLU A 255 -28.14 21.43 32.35
CA GLU A 255 -27.53 22.44 31.49
C GLU A 255 -28.55 23.58 31.28
N PRO A 256 -28.20 24.86 31.51
CA PRO A 256 -29.05 25.99 31.13
C PRO A 256 -28.94 26.28 29.62
N ALA A 257 -30.00 26.87 29.09
CA ALA A 257 -30.30 27.00 27.67
C ALA A 257 -29.24 27.73 26.82
N ALA A 258 -29.19 27.32 25.55
CA ALA A 258 -28.36 27.82 24.48
C ALA A 258 -28.41 29.34 24.28
N GLY A 259 -27.22 29.95 24.21
CA GLY A 259 -26.98 31.24 23.56
C GLY A 259 -25.94 32.14 24.22
N ALA A 260 -24.64 31.90 24.02
CA ALA A 260 -23.58 32.92 24.03
C ALA A 260 -22.21 32.37 23.55
N ASP A 261 -21.64 33.07 22.57
CA ASP A 261 -20.21 33.28 22.25
C ASP A 261 -19.16 32.15 22.19
N ARG A 262 -18.46 32.13 21.06
CA ARG A 262 -17.13 31.53 20.92
C ARG A 262 -16.16 32.25 21.88
N GLY A 263 -15.53 31.53 22.81
CA GLY A 263 -14.17 31.86 23.25
C GLY A 263 -13.86 31.88 24.74
N LEU A 264 -14.80 31.63 25.67
CA LEU A 264 -14.48 31.58 27.09
C LEU A 264 -15.17 30.41 27.79
N ASN A 265 -14.39 29.39 28.16
CA ASN A 265 -14.87 28.36 29.07
C ASN A 265 -14.87 28.95 30.49
N ILE A 266 -16.05 29.20 31.05
CA ILE A 266 -16.20 29.67 32.44
C ILE A 266 -16.42 28.45 33.34
N CYS A 267 -15.66 28.41 34.42
CA CYS A 267 -15.60 27.31 35.38
C CYS A 267 -15.79 27.80 36.80
N GLY A 268 -16.14 26.91 37.72
CA GLY A 268 -16.31 27.26 39.13
C GLY A 268 -17.55 28.12 39.39
N THR A 269 -18.66 27.83 38.69
CA THR A 269 -19.89 28.64 38.75
C THR A 269 -20.87 28.22 39.84
N ASP A 270 -20.59 27.13 40.58
CA ASP A 270 -21.49 26.69 41.64
C ASP A 270 -21.42 27.63 42.86
N PRO A 271 -22.50 27.71 43.66
CA PRO A 271 -22.52 28.51 44.88
C PRO A 271 -21.36 28.14 45.83
N GLY A 272 -20.53 29.12 46.17
CA GLY A 272 -19.36 28.94 47.05
C GLY A 272 -18.03 28.72 46.33
N GLN A 273 -18.04 28.66 45.00
CA GLN A 273 -16.83 28.61 44.16
C GLN A 273 -16.49 30.02 43.64
N THR A 274 -15.22 30.25 43.27
CA THR A 274 -14.83 31.50 42.59
C THR A 274 -14.67 31.23 41.11
N PRO A 275 -15.45 31.89 40.23
CA PRO A 275 -15.37 31.61 38.81
C PRO A 275 -13.99 31.90 38.22
N PHE A 276 -13.58 31.11 37.24
CA PHE A 276 -12.40 31.33 36.43
C PHE A 276 -12.68 31.05 34.95
N THR A 277 -11.90 31.66 34.08
CA THR A 277 -12.04 31.57 32.63
C THR A 277 -10.83 30.87 32.03
N ILE A 278 -11.05 30.09 30.99
CA ILE A 278 -10.01 29.39 30.24
C ILE A 278 -10.19 29.72 28.76
N ASP A 279 -9.12 30.20 28.14
CA ASP A 279 -9.00 30.41 26.70
C ASP A 279 -7.79 29.63 26.17
N ALA A 280 -8.02 28.71 25.24
CA ALA A 280 -6.97 27.89 24.64
C ALA A 280 -6.83 28.26 23.15
N GLN A 281 -5.62 28.62 22.75
CA GLN A 281 -5.34 29.17 21.43
C GLN A 281 -4.14 28.49 20.76
N VAL A 282 -4.23 28.32 19.44
CA VAL A 282 -3.12 27.89 18.60
C VAL A 282 -2.27 29.12 18.26
N VAL A 283 -0.97 29.02 18.53
CA VAL A 283 0.01 30.11 18.37
C VAL A 283 0.79 29.97 17.06
N THR A 284 1.08 28.74 16.64
CA THR A 284 1.75 28.47 15.37
C THR A 284 0.86 28.82 14.18
N ASN A 285 1.50 29.25 13.09
CA ASN A 285 0.84 29.62 11.85
C ASN A 285 1.67 29.16 10.65
N TYR A 286 1.45 27.91 10.24
CA TYR A 286 2.02 27.32 9.04
C TYR A 286 1.09 27.56 7.85
N ASN A 287 1.04 28.81 7.35
CA ASN A 287 0.14 29.23 6.27
C ASN A 287 -1.34 28.94 6.59
N THR A 288 -1.83 29.43 7.73
CA THR A 288 -3.18 29.24 8.32
C THR A 288 -3.42 27.89 9.01
N PHE A 289 -2.44 26.99 9.02
CA PHE A 289 -2.49 25.73 9.76
C PHE A 289 -1.74 25.81 11.09
N GLY A 290 -2.16 24.97 12.04
CA GLY A 290 -1.53 24.84 13.35
C GLY A 290 -0.27 23.96 13.35
N VAL A 291 -0.12 23.07 12.37
CA VAL A 291 1.07 22.22 12.15
C VAL A 291 1.59 22.36 10.72
N SER A 292 2.87 22.06 10.48
CA SER A 292 3.49 22.25 9.16
C SER A 292 2.91 21.30 8.12
N CYS A 293 2.86 20.01 8.42
CA CYS A 293 2.34 18.97 7.54
C CYS A 293 1.32 18.09 8.26
N ARG A 294 0.48 17.40 7.48
CA ARG A 294 -0.48 16.44 8.03
C ARG A 294 0.25 15.35 8.81
N GLY A 295 -0.13 15.15 10.07
CA GLY A 295 0.48 14.14 10.95
C GLY A 295 1.77 14.59 11.66
N GLU A 296 2.23 15.83 11.44
CA GLU A 296 3.33 16.40 12.22
C GLU A 296 2.86 16.91 13.59
N CYS A 297 3.80 16.98 14.53
CA CYS A 297 3.54 17.43 15.90
C CYS A 297 4.44 18.60 16.27
N ASP A 298 4.43 19.64 15.43
CA ASP A 298 5.21 20.86 15.56
C ASP A 298 4.36 22.11 15.85
N GLY A 299 3.10 21.89 16.23
CA GLY A 299 2.15 22.93 16.59
C GLY A 299 2.39 23.45 18.00
N THR A 300 2.15 24.73 18.21
CA THR A 300 2.19 25.35 19.54
C THR A 300 0.80 25.80 19.96
N VAL A 301 0.38 25.35 21.14
CA VAL A 301 -0.87 25.72 21.79
C VAL A 301 -0.56 26.38 23.13
N THR A 302 -1.29 27.42 23.49
CA THR A 302 -1.21 28.08 24.79
C THR A 302 -2.58 28.21 25.43
N VAL A 303 -2.62 28.05 26.74
CA VAL A 303 -3.80 28.26 27.58
C VAL A 303 -3.61 29.52 28.41
N LEU A 304 -4.59 30.41 28.36
CA LEU A 304 -4.73 31.56 29.24
C LEU A 304 -5.84 31.26 30.24
N ALA A 305 -5.47 31.09 31.51
CA ALA A 305 -6.42 30.95 32.61
C ALA A 305 -6.45 32.24 33.45
N SER A 306 -7.63 32.75 33.78
CA SER A 306 -7.79 33.98 34.58
C SER A 306 -8.95 33.88 35.58
N GLY A 307 -8.87 34.61 36.70
CA GLY A 307 -9.83 34.50 37.80
C GLY A 307 -9.42 33.44 38.82
N GLY A 308 -10.40 32.74 39.40
CA GLY A 308 -10.15 31.69 40.39
C GLY A 308 -9.62 32.22 41.73
N SER A 309 -9.14 31.31 42.58
CA SER A 309 -8.63 31.65 43.91
C SER A 309 -7.22 31.11 44.20
N GLY A 310 -6.58 30.48 43.21
CA GLY A 310 -5.26 29.90 43.35
C GLY A 310 -4.48 29.80 42.04
N ASN A 311 -3.34 29.09 42.10
CA ASN A 311 -2.57 28.74 40.91
C ASN A 311 -3.29 27.65 40.11
N PHE A 312 -3.09 27.66 38.80
CA PHE A 312 -3.63 26.64 37.90
C PHE A 312 -2.61 25.54 37.62
N ALA A 313 -3.08 24.28 37.62
CA ALA A 313 -2.36 23.13 37.07
C ALA A 313 -2.95 22.71 35.72
N TYR A 314 -2.11 22.18 34.84
CA TYR A 314 -2.47 21.81 33.47
C TYR A 314 -2.17 20.33 33.25
N SER A 315 -3.15 19.61 32.71
CA SER A 315 -3.02 18.20 32.33
C SER A 315 -3.54 18.01 30.91
N TRP A 316 -2.64 17.88 29.95
CA TRP A 316 -3.00 17.64 28.56
C TRP A 316 -3.28 16.15 28.33
N PHE A 317 -4.33 15.86 27.59
CA PHE A 317 -4.59 14.50 27.10
C PHE A 317 -3.51 14.10 26.08
N ASN A 318 -3.28 12.79 25.93
CA ASN A 318 -2.28 12.22 25.01
C ASN A 318 -0.80 12.61 25.26
N GLY A 319 -0.44 12.95 26.50
CA GLY A 319 0.96 13.04 26.93
C GLY A 319 1.64 14.40 26.72
N GLY A 320 0.86 15.49 26.64
CA GLY A 320 1.41 16.85 26.64
C GLY A 320 2.06 17.25 27.98
N PRO A 321 2.73 18.43 28.03
CA PRO A 321 3.50 18.86 29.19
C PRO A 321 2.60 19.30 30.36
N ALA A 322 3.09 19.31 31.59
CA ALA A 322 2.34 19.83 32.75
C ALA A 322 2.32 21.38 32.84
N THR A 323 2.34 22.06 31.68
CA THR A 323 2.46 23.53 31.56
C THR A 323 1.34 24.11 30.70
N ALA A 324 1.10 25.42 30.83
CA ALA A 324 0.09 26.14 30.05
C ALA A 324 0.35 26.14 28.53
N THR A 325 1.61 25.96 28.13
CA THR A 325 2.04 25.93 26.73
C THR A 325 2.50 24.53 26.33
N TRP A 326 2.08 24.06 25.16
CA TRP A 326 2.53 22.83 24.52
C TRP A 326 3.05 23.15 23.12
N THR A 327 4.35 22.96 22.89
CA THR A 327 5.04 23.34 21.63
C THR A 327 5.19 22.20 20.61
N THR A 328 4.71 21.01 20.94
CA THR A 328 4.78 19.81 20.08
C THR A 328 3.40 19.17 19.95
N ALA A 329 2.37 20.01 19.86
CA ALA A 329 1.00 19.56 19.69
C ALA A 329 0.82 19.04 18.26
N CYS A 330 0.27 17.83 18.14
CA CYS A 330 -0.14 17.28 16.84
C CYS A 330 -1.41 17.97 16.34
N GLY A 331 -1.70 17.82 15.06
CA GLY A 331 -2.97 18.30 14.53
C GLY A 331 -4.19 17.52 15.04
N GLY A 332 -5.34 18.16 14.92
CA GLY A 332 -6.61 17.69 15.48
C GLY A 332 -6.93 18.30 16.84
N PRO A 333 -7.93 17.72 17.55
CA PRO A 333 -8.40 18.24 18.83
C PRO A 333 -7.37 17.99 19.93
N GLN A 334 -6.92 19.07 20.57
CA GLN A 334 -6.10 19.05 21.77
C GLN A 334 -6.97 19.39 22.97
N ILE A 335 -6.97 18.52 23.98
CA ILE A 335 -7.75 18.70 25.19
C ILE A 335 -6.79 18.90 26.36
N VAL A 336 -7.05 19.91 27.18
CA VAL A 336 -6.33 20.18 28.42
C VAL A 336 -7.32 20.37 29.55
N VAL A 337 -7.04 19.70 30.66
CA VAL A 337 -7.73 19.93 31.92
C VAL A 337 -6.95 20.98 32.70
N VAL A 338 -7.63 22.09 33.01
CA VAL A 338 -7.10 23.15 33.87
C VAL A 338 -7.73 23.00 35.25
N THR A 339 -6.89 22.90 36.28
CA THR A 339 -7.33 22.72 37.67
C THR A 339 -6.95 23.94 38.50
N ASP A 340 -7.92 24.61 39.12
CA ASP A 340 -7.65 25.56 40.20
C ASP A 340 -7.23 24.76 41.45
N LEU A 341 -5.97 24.89 41.86
CA LEU A 341 -5.40 24.11 42.95
C LEU A 341 -5.95 24.50 44.34
N ALA A 342 -6.47 25.71 44.50
CA ALA A 342 -7.04 26.15 45.78
C ALA A 342 -8.45 25.58 45.99
N GLN A 343 -9.20 25.35 44.91
CA GLN A 343 -10.58 24.84 44.96
C GLN A 343 -10.71 23.36 44.62
N GLY A 344 -9.69 22.77 43.97
CA GLY A 344 -9.74 21.40 43.47
C GLY A 344 -10.69 21.22 42.28
N ILE A 345 -11.13 22.31 41.65
CA ILE A 345 -12.07 22.32 40.53
C ILE A 345 -11.27 22.17 39.24
N SER A 346 -11.69 21.24 38.39
CA SER A 346 -11.04 20.93 37.12
C SER A 346 -11.99 21.11 35.95
N CYS A 347 -11.50 21.70 34.87
CA CYS A 347 -12.27 21.96 33.67
C CYS A 347 -11.52 21.57 32.41
N PRO A 348 -12.13 20.77 31.51
CA PRO A 348 -11.56 20.53 30.20
C PRO A 348 -11.81 21.73 29.27
N VAL A 349 -10.80 22.09 28.49
CA VAL A 349 -10.95 22.93 27.30
C VAL A 349 -10.37 22.19 26.10
N GLN A 350 -11.04 22.32 24.96
CA GLN A 350 -10.58 21.77 23.70
C GLN A 350 -10.19 22.91 22.76
N VAL A 351 -9.05 22.75 22.10
CA VAL A 351 -8.59 23.62 21.02
C VAL A 351 -8.23 22.76 19.81
N ASN A 352 -8.70 23.15 18.64
CA ASN A 352 -8.45 22.40 17.42
C ASN A 352 -7.21 22.94 16.70
N VAL A 353 -6.18 22.12 16.61
CA VAL A 353 -4.97 22.43 15.84
C VAL A 353 -5.21 22.03 14.39
N ALA A 354 -5.44 23.01 13.51
CA ALA A 354 -5.75 22.73 12.11
C ALA A 354 -4.58 22.08 11.37
N GLU A 355 -4.84 21.03 10.59
CA GLU A 355 -3.86 20.38 9.70
C GLU A 355 -4.08 20.74 8.23
N PRO A 356 -3.02 20.80 7.42
CA PRO A 356 -3.16 20.83 5.97
C PRO A 356 -3.86 19.55 5.45
N PRO A 357 -4.70 19.64 4.40
CA PRO A 357 -5.18 18.45 3.70
C PRO A 357 -4.01 17.60 3.15
N PRO A 358 -4.18 16.28 2.93
CA PRO A 358 -3.12 15.45 2.38
C PRO A 358 -2.57 15.98 1.04
N LEU A 359 -1.27 16.23 0.97
CA LEU A 359 -0.60 16.62 -0.28
C LEU A 359 -0.58 15.44 -1.25
N GLY A 360 -0.96 15.68 -2.50
CA GLY A 360 -0.98 14.66 -3.55
C GLY A 360 -0.93 15.24 -4.96
N VAL A 361 -0.92 14.34 -5.96
CA VAL A 361 -0.84 14.68 -7.38
C VAL A 361 -1.94 13.97 -8.16
N ILE A 362 -2.59 14.69 -9.09
CA ILE A 362 -3.41 14.14 -10.16
C ILE A 362 -2.70 14.35 -11.49
N PHE A 363 -2.55 13.30 -12.30
CA PHE A 363 -2.06 13.43 -13.67
C PHE A 363 -3.22 13.60 -14.66
N PHE A 364 -3.06 14.52 -15.62
CA PHE A 364 -4.03 14.66 -16.71
C PHE A 364 -3.70 13.67 -17.83
N GLY A 365 -4.54 12.64 -17.96
CA GLY A 365 -4.37 11.59 -18.97
C GLY A 365 -3.07 10.81 -18.80
N GLN A 366 -2.63 10.15 -19.88
CA GLN A 366 -1.39 9.35 -19.90
C GLN A 366 -0.15 10.18 -20.25
N GLY A 367 -0.31 11.47 -20.57
CA GLY A 367 0.73 12.28 -21.21
C GLY A 367 0.97 11.89 -22.68
N THR A 368 1.98 12.50 -23.29
CA THR A 368 2.51 12.10 -24.59
C THR A 368 3.85 11.40 -24.36
N PRO A 369 4.00 10.13 -24.74
CA PRO A 369 5.27 9.43 -24.62
C PRO A 369 6.32 10.07 -25.54
N PRO A 370 7.62 9.89 -25.24
CA PRO A 370 8.68 10.28 -26.17
C PRO A 370 8.52 9.61 -27.56
N THR A 371 9.18 10.16 -28.58
CA THR A 371 9.13 9.57 -29.93
C THR A 371 9.97 8.31 -30.05
N CYS A 372 11.17 8.32 -29.45
CA CYS A 372 12.16 7.25 -29.50
C CYS A 372 12.68 6.92 -28.09
N ALA A 373 13.25 5.72 -27.92
CA ALA A 373 13.78 5.27 -26.63
C ALA A 373 14.95 6.13 -26.11
N ASP A 374 15.66 6.80 -27.00
CA ASP A 374 16.84 7.64 -26.75
C ASP A 374 16.54 9.15 -26.82
N VAL A 375 15.28 9.54 -27.00
CA VAL A 375 14.83 10.94 -27.08
C VAL A 375 14.01 11.31 -25.85
N CYS A 376 14.18 12.54 -25.36
CA CYS A 376 13.47 13.09 -24.21
C CYS A 376 12.54 14.23 -24.63
N ASN A 377 11.51 13.93 -25.40
CA ASN A 377 10.50 14.89 -25.87
C ASN A 377 9.07 14.52 -25.42
N GLY A 378 8.93 13.57 -24.49
CA GLY A 378 7.64 13.22 -23.90
C GLY A 378 7.13 14.35 -23.01
N THR A 379 5.81 14.50 -22.93
CA THR A 379 5.18 15.54 -22.10
C THR A 379 4.14 14.97 -21.13
N ARG A 380 4.02 15.57 -19.94
CA ARG A 380 3.00 15.22 -18.95
C ARG A 380 2.60 16.45 -18.15
N THR A 381 1.34 16.51 -17.77
CA THR A 381 0.78 17.58 -16.93
C THR A 381 0.26 16.99 -15.63
N ALA A 382 0.56 17.67 -14.53
CA ALA A 382 0.21 17.29 -13.17
C ALA A 382 -0.46 18.44 -12.42
N LEU A 383 -1.47 18.13 -11.61
CA LEU A 383 -2.10 19.04 -10.66
C LEU A 383 -1.75 18.61 -9.23
N ALA A 384 -1.09 19.48 -8.47
CA ALA A 384 -0.93 19.30 -7.04
C ALA A 384 -2.27 19.57 -6.34
N ILE A 385 -2.65 18.70 -5.41
CA ILE A 385 -3.87 18.81 -4.59
C ILE A 385 -3.51 18.72 -3.11
N GLY A 386 -4.31 19.35 -2.25
CA GLY A 386 -4.07 19.41 -0.81
C GLY A 386 -2.82 20.21 -0.42
N GLY A 387 -2.32 19.99 0.79
CA GLY A 387 -1.23 20.77 1.40
C GLY A 387 -1.55 22.25 1.59
N ALA A 388 -0.52 23.02 1.94
CA ALA A 388 -0.58 24.48 2.03
C ALA A 388 -0.18 25.14 0.69
N PRO A 389 -1.09 25.85 -0.01
CA PRO A 389 -0.75 26.49 -1.27
C PRO A 389 0.22 27.67 -1.09
N PRO A 390 1.05 28.00 -2.10
CA PRO A 390 1.18 27.34 -3.40
C PRO A 390 2.09 26.10 -3.38
N ALA A 391 1.89 25.19 -4.35
CA ALA A 391 2.78 24.05 -4.58
C ALA A 391 3.83 24.34 -5.65
N VAL A 392 5.04 23.80 -5.46
CA VAL A 392 6.18 23.83 -6.39
C VAL A 392 6.41 22.42 -6.93
N TYR A 393 6.64 22.32 -8.23
CA TYR A 393 6.93 21.06 -8.92
C TYR A 393 8.43 20.88 -9.06
N ASN A 394 8.87 19.63 -9.08
CA ASN A 394 10.25 19.25 -9.34
C ASN A 394 10.24 17.94 -10.14
N TRP A 395 10.42 18.05 -11.45
CA TRP A 395 10.50 16.91 -12.35
C TRP A 395 11.94 16.38 -12.43
N ASN A 396 12.12 15.06 -12.43
CA ASN A 396 13.39 14.38 -12.70
C ASN A 396 14.59 15.03 -11.97
N ASN A 397 14.46 15.30 -10.66
CA ASN A 397 15.50 15.90 -9.81
C ASN A 397 15.98 17.30 -10.23
N GLY A 398 15.05 18.16 -10.65
CA GLY A 398 15.26 19.60 -10.84
C GLY A 398 15.20 20.04 -12.29
N ALA A 399 14.81 19.14 -13.20
CA ALA A 399 14.74 19.41 -14.63
C ALA A 399 13.62 20.39 -15.01
N GLY A 400 12.60 20.55 -14.16
CA GLY A 400 11.53 21.52 -14.37
C GLY A 400 10.69 21.82 -13.13
N SER A 401 10.03 22.98 -13.12
CA SER A 401 9.25 23.50 -11.98
C SER A 401 7.80 23.89 -12.29
N SER A 402 7.35 23.66 -13.52
CA SER A 402 5.97 23.92 -13.95
C SER A 402 5.07 22.71 -13.74
N SER A 403 3.76 22.91 -13.75
CA SER A 403 2.75 21.85 -13.73
C SER A 403 2.77 20.96 -14.99
N THR A 404 3.29 21.48 -16.11
CA THR A 404 3.56 20.72 -17.33
C THR A 404 5.05 20.63 -17.59
N PHE A 405 5.54 19.44 -17.93
CA PHE A 405 6.93 19.21 -18.32
C PHE A 405 7.01 18.42 -19.62
N SER A 406 7.88 18.83 -20.53
CA SER A 406 7.94 18.34 -21.93
C SER A 406 9.29 17.71 -22.34
N GLN A 407 10.16 17.43 -21.37
CA GLN A 407 11.46 16.79 -21.59
C GLN A 407 11.55 15.44 -20.86
N LEU A 408 10.45 14.68 -20.89
CA LEU A 408 10.40 13.35 -20.29
C LEU A 408 11.02 12.34 -21.26
N CYS A 409 11.78 11.39 -20.72
CA CYS A 409 12.47 10.35 -21.48
C CYS A 409 11.69 9.02 -21.39
N ALA A 410 12.07 8.05 -22.23
CA ALA A 410 11.62 6.67 -22.05
C ALA A 410 12.14 6.13 -20.72
N GLY A 411 11.39 5.22 -20.10
CA GLY A 411 11.73 4.67 -18.79
C GLY A 411 11.05 5.40 -17.62
N LEU A 412 11.67 5.29 -16.44
CA LEU A 412 11.17 5.83 -15.18
C LEU A 412 11.38 7.35 -15.12
N ASN A 413 10.30 8.08 -14.87
CA ASN A 413 10.32 9.51 -14.63
C ASN A 413 9.77 9.79 -13.22
N THR A 414 10.29 10.83 -12.57
CA THR A 414 9.93 11.20 -11.20
C THR A 414 9.32 12.59 -11.17
N LEU A 415 8.37 12.79 -10.26
CA LEU A 415 7.84 14.08 -9.88
C LEU A 415 7.82 14.16 -8.37
N LEU A 416 8.51 15.17 -7.82
CA LEU A 416 8.36 15.60 -6.45
C LEU A 416 7.60 16.91 -6.45
N ILE A 417 6.53 16.99 -5.68
CA ILE A 417 5.88 18.26 -5.37
C ILE A 417 6.18 18.65 -3.93
N ARG A 418 6.24 19.95 -3.69
CA ARG A 418 6.46 20.55 -2.38
C ARG A 418 5.48 21.69 -2.17
N ASP A 419 4.84 21.76 -1.01
CA ASP A 419 3.91 22.83 -0.67
C ASP A 419 4.62 24.02 0.01
N ALA A 420 3.87 25.07 0.40
CA ALA A 420 4.41 26.26 1.04
C ALA A 420 5.00 25.98 2.43
N ASN A 421 4.53 24.93 3.12
CA ASN A 421 5.02 24.48 4.41
C ASN A 421 6.21 23.51 4.30
N GLN A 422 6.74 23.30 3.09
CA GLN A 422 7.84 22.37 2.80
C GLN A 422 7.47 20.88 2.91
N CYS A 423 6.17 20.55 2.98
CA CYS A 423 5.69 19.18 2.90
C CYS A 423 5.93 18.65 1.49
N THR A 424 6.41 17.42 1.38
CA THR A 424 6.76 16.82 0.09
C THR A 424 5.90 15.61 -0.23
N PHE A 425 5.59 15.43 -1.51
CA PHE A 425 5.00 14.21 -2.04
C PHE A 425 5.74 13.83 -3.32
N ASP A 426 6.28 12.62 -3.36
CA ASP A 426 6.97 12.07 -4.53
C ASP A 426 6.11 11.00 -5.22
N THR A 427 6.21 10.97 -6.54
CA THR A 427 5.56 9.97 -7.37
C THR A 427 6.41 9.64 -8.58
N THR A 428 6.16 8.49 -9.18
CA THR A 428 6.87 8.02 -10.36
C THR A 428 5.89 7.51 -11.41
N PHE A 429 6.33 7.54 -12.66
CA PHE A 429 5.59 6.96 -13.78
C PHE A 429 6.57 6.50 -14.85
N PHE A 430 6.08 5.70 -15.79
CA PHE A 430 6.92 5.03 -16.77
C PHE A 430 6.41 5.23 -18.19
N PHE A 431 7.30 5.58 -19.12
CA PHE A 431 7.03 5.50 -20.56
C PHE A 431 7.72 4.28 -21.13
N ASN A 432 6.94 3.30 -21.58
CA ASN A 432 7.45 2.05 -22.13
C ASN A 432 7.71 2.18 -23.64
N ILE A 433 8.91 2.65 -24.00
CA ILE A 433 9.38 2.66 -25.38
C ILE A 433 10.61 1.75 -25.45
N GLN A 434 10.51 0.70 -26.26
CA GLN A 434 11.63 -0.20 -26.48
C GLN A 434 12.47 0.28 -27.67
N PRO A 435 13.82 0.26 -27.57
CA PRO A 435 14.68 0.53 -28.72
C PRO A 435 14.47 -0.54 -29.80
N ILE A 436 14.76 -0.20 -31.05
CA ILE A 436 14.74 -1.18 -32.15
C ILE A 436 15.90 -2.16 -31.96
N VAL A 437 15.59 -3.44 -31.88
CA VAL A 437 16.56 -4.54 -31.82
C VAL A 437 16.52 -5.29 -33.16
N PRO A 438 17.59 -5.21 -33.98
CA PRO A 438 17.62 -5.77 -35.34
C PRO A 438 17.45 -7.28 -35.47
N ASN A 439 17.96 -8.04 -34.48
CA ASN A 439 18.08 -9.51 -34.52
C ASN A 439 18.65 -10.03 -35.86
N LEU A 440 19.83 -9.54 -36.23
CA LEU A 440 20.51 -9.89 -37.48
C LEU A 440 21.11 -11.30 -37.44
N THR A 441 20.89 -12.08 -38.49
CA THR A 441 21.58 -13.34 -38.80
C THR A 441 22.10 -13.31 -40.24
N PHE A 442 23.21 -13.99 -40.52
CA PHE A 442 23.81 -14.04 -41.86
C PHE A 442 24.63 -15.32 -42.08
N THR A 443 24.90 -15.64 -43.35
CA THR A 443 25.73 -16.77 -43.77
C THR A 443 26.79 -16.31 -44.77
N ASP A 444 28.02 -16.79 -44.56
CA ASP A 444 29.16 -16.56 -45.46
C ASP A 444 28.98 -17.25 -46.82
N VAL A 445 29.80 -16.88 -47.81
CA VAL A 445 29.77 -17.55 -49.12
C VAL A 445 30.38 -18.94 -49.05
N ASN A 446 29.88 -19.89 -49.85
CA ASN A 446 30.31 -21.29 -49.77
C ASN A 446 31.60 -21.59 -50.55
N CYS A 447 31.98 -20.74 -51.51
CA CYS A 447 33.15 -20.93 -52.36
C CYS A 447 33.83 -19.60 -52.66
N PHE A 448 35.14 -19.64 -52.89
CA PHE A 448 35.91 -18.45 -53.27
C PHE A 448 35.35 -17.84 -54.56
N GLY A 449 35.05 -16.53 -54.52
CA GLY A 449 34.48 -15.80 -55.65
C GLY A 449 32.99 -16.04 -55.90
N ALA A 450 32.31 -16.83 -55.05
CA ALA A 450 30.86 -16.95 -55.09
C ALA A 450 30.17 -15.72 -54.44
N CYS A 451 28.91 -15.52 -54.79
CA CYS A 451 28.04 -14.52 -54.17
C CYS A 451 26.75 -15.19 -53.72
N ASP A 452 26.86 -16.22 -52.88
CA ASP A 452 25.73 -16.99 -52.34
C ASP A 452 25.50 -16.74 -50.84
N GLY A 453 26.15 -15.73 -50.27
CA GLY A 453 25.92 -15.28 -48.89
C GLY A 453 24.52 -14.70 -48.70
N THR A 454 24.03 -14.78 -47.46
CA THR A 454 22.67 -14.32 -47.09
C THR A 454 22.70 -13.50 -45.81
N ALA A 455 21.75 -12.60 -45.63
CA ALA A 455 21.51 -11.90 -44.37
C ALA A 455 20.01 -11.69 -44.14
N THR A 456 19.56 -11.82 -42.90
CA THR A 456 18.16 -11.64 -42.49
C THR A 456 18.10 -10.85 -41.19
N VAL A 457 17.18 -9.89 -41.10
CA VAL A 457 16.85 -9.19 -39.86
C VAL A 457 15.44 -9.57 -39.40
N ALA A 458 15.26 -9.68 -38.09
CA ALA A 458 13.96 -9.90 -37.45
C ALA A 458 13.72 -8.79 -36.40
N PRO A 459 13.55 -7.53 -36.81
CA PRO A 459 13.49 -6.41 -35.89
C PRO A 459 12.36 -6.55 -34.87
N SER A 460 12.66 -6.20 -33.61
CA SER A 460 11.70 -6.07 -32.51
C SER A 460 11.86 -4.71 -31.81
N GLY A 461 10.87 -4.30 -31.01
CA GLY A 461 10.85 -2.97 -30.38
C GLY A 461 10.46 -1.84 -31.37
N GLY A 462 10.76 -0.58 -31.06
CA GLY A 462 10.32 0.56 -31.86
C GLY A 462 8.79 0.70 -31.95
N THR A 463 8.32 1.59 -32.83
CA THR A 463 6.89 1.89 -33.02
C THR A 463 6.48 1.79 -34.49
N GLY A 464 5.41 1.06 -34.77
CA GLY A 464 4.79 1.00 -36.09
C GLY A 464 5.55 0.12 -37.10
N ILE A 465 5.56 0.54 -38.36
CA ILE A 465 6.11 -0.23 -39.49
C ILE A 465 7.59 0.11 -39.67
N TYR A 466 8.41 -0.92 -39.91
CA TYR A 466 9.83 -0.74 -40.20
C TYR A 466 10.13 -0.45 -41.68
N THR A 467 11.04 0.47 -41.92
CA THR A 467 11.71 0.71 -43.20
C THR A 467 13.14 0.17 -43.11
N ILE A 468 13.49 -0.75 -44.00
CA ILE A 468 14.78 -1.43 -44.00
C ILE A 468 15.62 -0.95 -45.18
N THR A 469 16.87 -0.57 -44.91
CA THR A 469 17.82 -0.12 -45.93
C THR A 469 19.13 -0.88 -45.78
N TRP A 470 19.41 -1.78 -46.73
CA TRP A 470 20.68 -2.49 -46.82
C TRP A 470 21.70 -1.67 -47.63
N THR A 471 22.97 -1.73 -47.22
CA THR A 471 24.10 -1.07 -47.88
C THR A 471 25.31 -2.01 -47.93
N PRO A 472 25.97 -2.22 -49.09
CA PRO A 472 25.56 -1.79 -50.43
C PRO A 472 24.15 -2.25 -50.82
N ALA A 473 23.50 -1.53 -51.73
CA ALA A 473 22.12 -1.83 -52.11
C ALA A 473 22.03 -3.20 -52.80
N PRO A 474 21.22 -4.14 -52.29
CA PRO A 474 20.97 -5.43 -52.92
C PRO A 474 20.07 -5.27 -54.16
N PRO A 475 19.92 -6.33 -54.99
CA PRO A 475 19.00 -6.31 -56.14
C PRO A 475 17.55 -5.97 -55.77
N VAL A 476 17.11 -6.33 -54.56
CA VAL A 476 15.78 -6.01 -54.02
C VAL A 476 15.95 -5.35 -52.65
N GLN A 477 15.67 -4.05 -52.57
CA GLN A 477 15.75 -3.27 -51.33
C GLN A 477 14.45 -3.39 -50.50
N GLY A 478 14.55 -3.17 -49.18
CA GLY A 478 13.39 -3.10 -48.29
C GLY A 478 12.89 -4.43 -47.74
N GLY A 479 13.44 -5.56 -48.18
CA GLY A 479 13.15 -6.88 -47.64
C GLY A 479 13.80 -7.13 -46.26
N LEU A 480 13.16 -7.96 -45.45
CA LEU A 480 13.73 -8.49 -44.20
C LEU A 480 14.93 -9.42 -44.44
N SER A 481 15.03 -10.00 -45.63
CA SER A 481 16.14 -10.86 -46.04
C SER A 481 16.72 -10.42 -47.38
N VAL A 482 18.03 -10.62 -47.52
CA VAL A 482 18.81 -10.38 -48.73
C VAL A 482 19.69 -11.59 -49.00
N ASN A 483 19.75 -11.99 -50.26
CA ASN A 483 20.55 -13.11 -50.74
C ASN A 483 21.45 -12.62 -51.88
N GLY A 484 22.41 -13.44 -52.27
CA GLY A 484 23.29 -13.09 -53.38
C GLY A 484 24.45 -12.19 -52.96
N LEU A 485 24.82 -12.20 -51.67
CA LEU A 485 25.87 -11.35 -51.14
C LEU A 485 27.23 -11.98 -51.43
N CYS A 486 28.16 -11.19 -51.98
CA CYS A 486 29.56 -11.56 -52.15
C CYS A 486 30.34 -11.32 -50.85
N ALA A 487 31.60 -11.76 -50.79
CA ALA A 487 32.47 -11.41 -49.67
C ALA A 487 32.63 -9.87 -49.56
N GLY A 488 32.44 -9.31 -48.36
CA GLY A 488 32.50 -7.87 -48.16
C GLY A 488 31.79 -7.37 -46.90
N ASN A 489 31.89 -6.06 -46.68
CA ASN A 489 31.25 -5.38 -45.55
C ASN A 489 29.87 -4.85 -45.95
N TYR A 490 28.89 -5.12 -45.10
CA TYR A 490 27.50 -4.75 -45.27
C TYR A 490 26.98 -4.03 -44.03
N SER A 491 25.96 -3.21 -44.20
CA SER A 491 25.20 -2.61 -43.10
C SER A 491 23.71 -2.62 -43.40
N VAL A 492 22.91 -2.70 -42.35
CA VAL A 492 21.45 -2.59 -42.42
C VAL A 492 20.98 -1.50 -41.47
N ARG A 493 20.27 -0.51 -42.01
CA ARG A 493 19.56 0.51 -41.23
C ARG A 493 18.09 0.13 -41.15
N ILE A 494 17.55 0.10 -39.94
CA ILE A 494 16.15 -0.18 -39.65
C ILE A 494 15.58 1.06 -38.98
N ALA A 495 14.62 1.71 -39.63
CA ALA A 495 13.90 2.86 -39.09
C ALA A 495 12.44 2.50 -38.86
N ASP A 496 11.80 3.04 -37.83
CA ASP A 496 10.38 2.83 -37.55
C ASP A 496 9.50 4.00 -38.04
N SER A 497 8.19 3.99 -37.73
CA SER A 497 7.28 5.04 -38.20
C SER A 497 7.50 6.39 -37.53
N ASN A 498 8.17 6.42 -36.37
CA ASN A 498 8.53 7.63 -35.65
C ASN A 498 9.90 8.18 -36.08
N SER A 499 10.49 7.59 -37.14
CA SER A 499 11.85 7.90 -37.61
C SER A 499 12.95 7.58 -36.61
N CYS A 500 12.67 6.75 -35.60
CA CYS A 500 13.70 6.17 -34.74
C CYS A 500 14.44 5.12 -35.55
N ASP A 501 15.77 5.08 -35.47
CA ASP A 501 16.53 4.11 -36.25
C ASP A 501 17.70 3.46 -35.50
N THR A 502 18.10 2.30 -36.02
CA THR A 502 19.30 1.58 -35.61
C THR A 502 20.02 1.09 -36.84
N THR A 503 21.35 1.11 -36.81
CA THR A 503 22.19 0.62 -37.91
C THR A 503 23.17 -0.42 -37.38
N VAL A 504 23.25 -1.56 -38.07
CA VAL A 504 24.17 -2.66 -37.73
C VAL A 504 25.07 -2.95 -38.92
N THR A 505 26.33 -3.25 -38.65
CA THR A 505 27.32 -3.63 -39.66
C THR A 505 27.70 -5.10 -39.48
N PHE A 506 27.94 -5.80 -40.59
CA PHE A 506 28.41 -7.19 -40.61
C PHE A 506 29.31 -7.44 -41.83
N THR A 507 30.03 -8.56 -41.83
CA THR A 507 30.94 -8.94 -42.91
C THR A 507 30.60 -10.35 -43.37
N ILE A 508 30.41 -10.50 -44.68
CA ILE A 508 30.33 -11.82 -45.34
C ILE A 508 31.76 -12.22 -45.69
N ALA A 509 32.22 -13.34 -45.15
CA ALA A 509 33.52 -13.92 -45.46
C ALA A 509 33.43 -14.91 -46.63
N GLU A 510 34.57 -15.22 -47.24
CA GLU A 510 34.72 -16.30 -48.22
C GLU A 510 35.87 -17.24 -47.86
N PRO A 511 35.81 -18.52 -48.28
CA PRO A 511 36.90 -19.45 -48.07
C PRO A 511 38.11 -19.08 -48.95
N THR A 512 39.30 -19.48 -48.51
CA THR A 512 40.53 -19.28 -49.31
C THR A 512 40.46 -20.09 -50.61
N PRO A 513 40.98 -19.56 -51.74
CA PRO A 513 40.99 -20.28 -53.01
C PRO A 513 41.72 -21.61 -52.92
N PHE A 514 41.17 -22.66 -53.53
CA PHE A 514 41.86 -23.94 -53.67
C PHE A 514 43.03 -23.80 -54.64
N THR A 515 44.23 -24.21 -54.23
CA THR A 515 45.44 -24.19 -55.08
C THR A 515 45.83 -25.61 -55.47
N VAL A 516 45.74 -25.92 -56.76
CA VAL A 516 46.26 -27.18 -57.32
C VAL A 516 47.70 -26.96 -57.74
N ASN A 517 48.62 -27.60 -57.05
CA ASN A 517 50.00 -27.72 -57.51
C ASN A 517 50.12 -29.04 -58.28
N SER A 518 50.09 -28.97 -59.61
CA SER A 518 50.42 -30.12 -60.45
C SER A 518 51.94 -30.20 -60.63
N THR A 519 52.54 -31.29 -60.16
CA THR A 519 53.92 -31.63 -60.48
C THR A 519 53.91 -32.56 -61.68
N LEU A 520 54.45 -32.11 -62.81
CA LEU A 520 54.71 -32.97 -63.95
C LEU A 520 55.91 -33.87 -63.61
N ALA A 521 55.67 -35.17 -63.47
CA ALA A 521 56.73 -36.17 -63.46
C ALA A 521 56.97 -36.62 -64.91
N PRO A 522 58.19 -36.48 -65.47
CA PRO A 522 58.49 -37.06 -66.77
C PRO A 522 58.40 -38.58 -66.70
N ALA A 523 57.82 -39.21 -67.75
CA ALA A 523 57.73 -40.65 -67.86
C ALA A 523 59.12 -41.29 -67.66
N THR A 524 59.17 -42.34 -66.84
CA THR A 524 60.44 -42.94 -66.42
C THR A 524 61.17 -43.66 -67.57
N CYS A 525 60.47 -43.99 -68.66
CA CYS A 525 61.01 -44.61 -69.87
C CYS A 525 60.19 -44.24 -71.13
N ALA A 526 60.82 -44.30 -72.31
CA ALA A 526 60.12 -44.15 -73.58
C ALA A 526 59.21 -45.37 -73.83
N SER A 527 57.95 -45.12 -74.19
CA SER A 527 56.90 -46.10 -74.57
C SER A 527 56.18 -46.88 -73.46
N THR A 528 56.25 -46.46 -72.21
CA THR A 528 55.31 -46.88 -71.16
C THR A 528 54.44 -45.70 -70.72
N CYS A 529 53.11 -45.87 -70.75
CA CYS A 529 52.18 -44.94 -70.10
C CYS A 529 52.09 -45.36 -68.63
N ASP A 530 52.99 -44.85 -67.78
CA ASP A 530 52.83 -44.86 -66.32
C ASP A 530 52.03 -43.64 -65.83
#